data_AF-A0A942IK59-F1
#
_entry.id   AF-A0A942IK59-F1
#
_cell.length_a   1.000
_cell.length_b   1.000
_cell.length_c   1.000
_cell.angle_alpha   90.00
_cell.angle_beta   90.00
_cell.angle_gamma   90.00
#
_symmetry.space_group_name_H-M   'P 1'
#
loop_
_entity.id
_entity.type
_entity.pdbx_description
1 polymer ?
#
loop_
_entity_poly.entity_id
_entity_poly.type
_entity_poly.pdbx_seq_one_letter_code
_entity_poly.pdbx_strand_id
1 'polypeptide(L)'
;MPQNIRYTLLSLRDLVVSIGPVALLTAALLALTYWWLDPNPPQRVVLATGPDQSAYDEFGKRYAEALRRYGITVELMPSEGSSANLELLRSGQADLGFVQGGTADIGYDDEESIVSLGSLFVEPLWLFYREDAAQRLNSMSTVANLAELRGWRVNVGTPGSGVPRLFSTLLDVNRIDAGQLKLSELEQTPATVAFLNGDLDALVFASAPESLMVQMLLQTPGIKLMDFAQSEAYSRRFGYLTPVVMPQGVVDLAADIPTRDVRLVASTTSLLASAKTHPAILQLFAQTATGLHGRPGWFSRAREYPSLEHSEVPISPEAVRAIKSGPPFLQRYLPFWIANLIERMWLAMGLIIALALPLSRIVPPLYTFRIRSRVFRWYAELRDIEQRHESLNDDTATPVQELIDQLDTMERKVEKIVVPLSYTDELYALRNNIHLVRKKLLRNVN
;
A
#
# COMPACT_ATOMS: atom_id res chain seq x y z
N MET A 1 9.42 -53.89 14.92
CA MET A 1 9.84 -52.52 15.28
C MET A 1 10.53 -52.57 16.64
N PRO A 2 11.73 -52.00 16.79
CA PRO A 2 12.39 -51.88 18.10
C PRO A 2 11.46 -51.18 19.09
N GLN A 3 11.33 -51.69 20.32
CA GLN A 3 10.41 -51.16 21.32
C GLN A 3 10.61 -49.64 21.55
N ASN A 4 11.85 -49.17 21.50
CA ASN A 4 12.24 -47.75 21.63
C ASN A 4 11.59 -46.83 20.58
N ILE A 5 11.38 -47.30 19.35
CA ILE A 5 10.73 -46.52 18.29
C ILE A 5 9.21 -46.41 18.55
N ARG A 6 8.62 -47.45 19.15
CA ARG A 6 7.20 -47.45 19.50
C ARG A 6 6.92 -46.50 20.67
N TYR A 7 7.81 -46.45 21.66
CA TYR A 7 7.72 -45.52 22.80
C TYR A 7 7.84 -44.05 22.39
N THR A 8 8.79 -43.73 21.51
CA THR A 8 8.98 -42.37 20.99
C THR A 8 7.79 -41.92 20.14
N LEU A 9 7.26 -42.77 19.26
CA LEU A 9 6.07 -42.46 18.45
C LEU A 9 4.80 -42.23 19.30
N LEU A 10 4.60 -43.00 20.37
CA LEU A 10 3.44 -42.84 21.27
C LEU A 10 3.56 -41.56 22.10
N SER A 11 4.75 -41.25 22.61
CA SER A 11 5.02 -39.98 23.30
C SER A 11 4.84 -38.78 22.37
N LEU A 12 5.28 -38.88 21.11
CA LEU A 12 5.07 -37.85 20.10
C LEU A 12 3.58 -37.65 19.81
N ARG A 13 2.79 -38.73 19.69
CA ARG A 13 1.34 -38.66 19.50
C ARG A 13 0.65 -37.95 20.66
N ASP A 14 1.01 -38.28 21.90
CA ASP A 14 0.40 -37.66 23.07
C ASP A 14 0.80 -36.18 23.21
N LEU A 15 2.05 -35.84 22.86
CA LEU A 15 2.51 -34.45 22.77
C LEU A 15 1.72 -33.67 21.70
N VAL A 16 1.56 -34.24 20.50
CA VAL A 16 0.79 -33.64 19.40
C VAL A 16 -0.68 -33.48 19.77
N VAL A 17 -1.27 -34.40 20.51
CA VAL A 17 -2.67 -34.28 20.95
C VAL A 17 -2.84 -33.23 22.07
N SER A 18 -1.81 -32.98 22.87
CA SER A 18 -1.84 -31.95 23.92
C SER A 18 -1.51 -30.55 23.39
N ILE A 19 -0.52 -30.42 22.50
CA ILE A 19 -0.15 -29.14 21.86
C ILE A 19 -1.12 -28.80 20.73
N GLY A 20 -1.62 -29.83 20.03
CA GLY A 20 -2.41 -29.72 18.81
C GLY A 20 -3.58 -28.74 18.92
N PRO A 21 -4.47 -28.83 19.92
CA PRO A 21 -5.59 -27.91 20.07
C PRO A 21 -5.16 -26.45 20.24
N VAL A 22 -4.09 -26.20 21.02
CA VAL A 22 -3.57 -24.84 21.23
C VAL A 22 -2.91 -24.31 19.96
N ALA A 23 -2.06 -25.11 19.33
CA ALA A 23 -1.42 -24.75 18.07
C ALA A 23 -2.45 -24.52 16.95
N LEU A 24 -3.49 -25.34 16.88
CA LEU A 24 -4.58 -25.22 15.91
C LEU A 24 -5.42 -23.97 16.19
N LEU A 25 -5.73 -23.66 17.45
CA LEU A 25 -6.38 -22.40 17.82
C LEU A 25 -5.54 -21.19 17.42
N THR A 26 -4.24 -21.19 17.72
CA THR A 26 -3.33 -20.10 17.35
C THR A 26 -3.24 -19.96 15.83
N ALA A 27 -3.10 -21.06 15.09
CA ALA A 27 -3.08 -21.06 13.64
C ALA A 27 -4.41 -20.58 13.04
N ALA A 28 -5.55 -20.98 13.63
CA ALA A 28 -6.87 -20.53 13.22
C ALA A 28 -7.05 -19.02 13.46
N LEU A 29 -6.59 -18.50 14.60
CA LEU A 29 -6.62 -17.06 14.89
C LEU A 29 -5.72 -16.28 13.93
N LEU A 30 -4.53 -16.79 13.62
CA LEU A 30 -3.63 -16.19 12.62
C LEU A 30 -4.26 -16.21 11.23
N ALA A 31 -4.87 -17.33 10.81
CA ALA A 31 -5.55 -17.45 9.52
C ALA A 31 -6.76 -16.52 9.42
N LEU A 32 -7.57 -16.43 10.49
CA LEU A 32 -8.71 -15.52 10.56
C LEU A 32 -8.27 -14.06 10.50
N THR A 33 -7.20 -13.71 11.21
CA THR A 33 -6.61 -12.37 11.20
C THR A 33 -6.04 -12.02 9.84
N TYR A 34 -5.32 -12.96 9.21
CA TYR A 34 -4.78 -12.79 7.86
C TYR A 34 -5.90 -12.56 6.85
N TRP A 35 -6.99 -13.32 6.94
CA TRP A 35 -8.16 -13.15 6.08
C TRP A 35 -8.89 -11.83 6.33
N TRP A 36 -8.98 -11.38 7.58
CA TRP A 36 -9.70 -10.15 7.94
C TRP A 36 -8.92 -8.86 7.63
N LEU A 37 -7.60 -8.88 7.82
CA LEU A 37 -6.74 -7.69 7.60
C LEU A 37 -6.26 -7.54 6.14
N ASP A 38 -6.43 -8.58 5.32
CA ASP A 38 -5.93 -8.69 3.94
C ASP A 38 -4.57 -8.00 3.74
N PRO A 39 -3.50 -8.50 4.39
CA PRO A 39 -2.26 -7.76 4.50
C PRO A 39 -1.51 -7.63 3.17
N ASN A 40 -1.82 -8.46 2.18
CA ASN A 40 -1.08 -8.49 0.91
C ASN A 40 -1.68 -7.48 -0.07
N PRO A 41 -0.86 -6.57 -0.63
CA PRO A 41 -1.35 -5.67 -1.66
C PRO A 41 -1.80 -6.42 -2.93
N PRO A 42 -2.72 -5.82 -3.71
CA PRO A 42 -3.00 -6.30 -5.05
C PRO A 42 -1.72 -6.24 -5.90
N GLN A 43 -1.52 -7.24 -6.75
CA GLN A 43 -0.35 -7.32 -7.63
C GLN A 43 -0.50 -6.49 -8.91
N ARG A 44 -1.71 -5.96 -9.18
CA ARG A 44 -2.01 -5.12 -10.33
C ARG A 44 -2.73 -3.88 -9.87
N VAL A 45 -2.35 -2.74 -10.43
CA VAL A 45 -2.97 -1.43 -10.19
C VAL A 45 -3.00 -0.65 -11.49
N VAL A 46 -4.01 0.20 -11.66
CA VAL A 46 -4.18 1.04 -12.84
C VAL A 46 -3.75 2.47 -12.53
N LEU A 47 -2.83 3.01 -13.33
CA LEU A 47 -2.34 4.38 -13.25
C LEU A 47 -2.78 5.16 -14.49
N ALA A 48 -3.65 6.14 -14.31
CA ALA A 48 -4.04 7.08 -15.36
C ALA A 48 -2.89 8.05 -15.65
N THR A 49 -2.46 8.14 -16.91
CA THR A 49 -1.29 8.90 -17.33
C THR A 49 -1.67 10.15 -18.12
N GLY A 50 -1.39 10.23 -19.40
CA GLY A 50 -1.66 11.38 -20.25
C GLY A 50 -1.41 11.01 -21.69
N PRO A 51 -1.45 11.98 -22.61
CA PRO A 51 -1.22 11.73 -24.03
C PRO A 51 0.16 11.12 -24.27
N ASP A 52 0.31 10.41 -25.38
CA ASP A 52 1.60 9.82 -25.77
C ASP A 52 2.71 10.89 -25.78
N GLN A 53 3.88 10.55 -25.27
CA GLN A 53 5.06 11.43 -25.19
C GLN A 53 4.89 12.65 -24.25
N SER A 54 3.79 12.74 -23.50
CA SER A 54 3.63 13.72 -22.43
C SER A 54 4.54 13.39 -21.23
N ALA A 55 4.69 14.37 -20.34
CA ALA A 55 5.39 14.16 -19.07
C ALA A 55 4.72 13.03 -18.25
N TYR A 56 3.39 12.94 -18.24
CA TYR A 56 2.64 11.96 -17.47
C TYR A 56 2.81 10.53 -18.01
N ASP A 57 2.87 10.36 -19.34
CA ASP A 57 3.20 9.09 -19.97
C ASP A 57 4.61 8.61 -19.58
N GLU A 58 5.61 9.50 -19.68
CA GLU A 58 6.99 9.19 -19.29
C GLU A 58 7.15 8.90 -17.79
N PHE A 59 6.49 9.67 -16.92
CA PHE A 59 6.47 9.37 -15.50
C PHE A 59 5.78 8.04 -15.22
N GLY A 60 4.63 7.77 -15.85
CA GLY A 60 3.92 6.50 -15.73
C GLY A 60 4.83 5.30 -16.01
N LYS A 61 5.58 5.32 -17.12
CA LYS A 61 6.57 4.29 -17.45
C LYS A 61 7.63 4.11 -16.37
N ARG A 62 8.14 5.21 -15.80
CA ARG A 62 9.14 5.18 -14.71
C ARG A 62 8.57 4.60 -13.42
N TYR A 63 7.33 4.93 -13.07
CA TYR A 63 6.63 4.32 -11.93
C TYR A 63 6.41 2.82 -12.16
N ALA A 64 5.94 2.42 -13.33
CA ALA A 64 5.74 1.01 -13.66
C ALA A 64 7.05 0.20 -13.53
N GLU A 65 8.16 0.73 -14.06
CA GLU A 65 9.47 0.09 -13.95
C GLU A 65 9.95 0.02 -12.48
N ALA A 66 9.80 1.12 -11.73
CA ALA A 66 10.20 1.17 -10.33
C ALA A 66 9.40 0.19 -9.45
N LEU A 67 8.12 -0.04 -9.75
CA LEU A 67 7.25 -0.90 -8.96
C LEU A 67 7.35 -2.39 -9.32
N ARG A 68 7.79 -2.73 -10.54
CA ARG A 68 8.04 -4.13 -10.95
C ARG A 68 8.97 -4.88 -10.00
N ARG A 69 9.98 -4.20 -9.43
CA ARG A 69 10.92 -4.81 -8.47
C ARG A 69 10.25 -5.30 -7.18
N TYR A 70 9.04 -4.82 -6.87
CA TYR A 70 8.23 -5.24 -5.73
C TYR A 70 7.16 -6.27 -6.10
N GLY A 71 7.15 -6.77 -7.35
CA GLY A 71 6.14 -7.69 -7.85
C GLY A 71 4.79 -7.03 -8.14
N ILE A 72 4.76 -5.70 -8.29
CA ILE A 72 3.57 -4.93 -8.62
C ILE A 72 3.60 -4.58 -10.11
N THR A 73 2.53 -4.94 -10.82
CA THR A 73 2.29 -4.58 -12.21
C THR A 73 1.45 -3.31 -12.25
N VAL A 74 2.06 -2.21 -12.71
CA VAL A 74 1.33 -0.96 -12.96
C VAL A 74 0.88 -0.98 -14.42
N GLU A 75 -0.43 -1.02 -14.61
CA GLU A 75 -1.04 -0.85 -15.92
C GLU A 75 -1.23 0.64 -16.19
N LEU A 76 -0.60 1.12 -17.26
CA LEU A 76 -0.72 2.51 -17.68
C LEU A 76 -1.98 2.66 -18.52
N MET A 77 -2.84 3.59 -18.12
CA MET A 77 -4.04 3.96 -18.84
C MET A 77 -3.82 5.34 -19.47
N PRO A 78 -3.56 5.42 -20.78
CA PRO A 78 -3.45 6.69 -21.50
C PRO A 78 -4.74 7.50 -21.37
N SER A 79 -4.61 8.81 -21.34
CA SER A 79 -5.73 9.75 -21.20
C SER A 79 -5.42 11.07 -21.88
N GLU A 80 -6.40 11.97 -21.93
CA GLU A 80 -6.23 13.34 -22.43
C GLU A 80 -5.50 14.27 -21.42
N GLY A 81 -5.15 13.78 -20.23
CA GLY A 81 -4.46 14.54 -19.18
C GLY A 81 -5.28 14.67 -17.90
N SER A 82 -5.01 15.74 -17.14
CA SER A 82 -5.46 15.91 -15.75
C SER A 82 -6.97 15.79 -15.55
N SER A 83 -7.79 16.42 -16.40
CA SER A 83 -9.26 16.40 -16.23
C SER A 83 -9.80 14.99 -16.45
N ALA A 84 -9.28 14.30 -17.47
CA ALA A 84 -9.64 12.92 -17.77
C ALA A 84 -9.18 11.97 -16.64
N ASN A 85 -7.97 12.18 -16.10
CA ASN A 85 -7.45 11.36 -14.99
C ASN A 85 -8.31 11.46 -13.73
N LEU A 86 -8.74 12.68 -13.39
CA LEU A 86 -9.62 12.88 -12.23
C LEU A 86 -10.96 12.14 -12.41
N GLU A 87 -11.53 12.18 -13.61
CA GLU A 87 -12.77 11.45 -13.91
C GLU A 87 -12.58 9.91 -13.89
N LEU A 88 -11.43 9.43 -14.36
CA LEU A 88 -11.07 8.00 -14.27
C LEU A 88 -10.92 7.54 -12.81
N LEU A 89 -10.40 8.41 -11.93
CA LEU A 89 -10.36 8.16 -10.49
C LEU A 89 -11.76 8.15 -9.86
N ARG A 90 -12.60 9.14 -10.19
CA ARG A 90 -13.98 9.25 -9.67
C ARG A 90 -14.84 8.06 -10.08
N SER A 91 -14.72 7.63 -11.34
CA SER A 91 -15.45 6.47 -11.87
C SER A 91 -14.89 5.12 -11.42
N GLY A 92 -13.73 5.09 -10.75
CA GLY A 92 -13.06 3.87 -10.29
C GLY A 92 -12.45 3.04 -11.42
N GLN A 93 -12.22 3.64 -12.60
CA GLN A 93 -11.52 3.00 -13.72
C GLN A 93 -10.00 3.02 -13.52
N ALA A 94 -9.48 3.99 -12.77
CA ALA A 94 -8.08 4.07 -12.36
C ALA A 94 -7.94 4.07 -10.83
N ASP A 95 -6.86 3.45 -10.32
CA ASP A 95 -6.54 3.43 -8.89
C ASP A 95 -5.74 4.66 -8.46
N LEU A 96 -4.88 5.15 -9.37
CA LEU A 96 -4.02 6.32 -9.22
C LEU A 96 -4.01 7.15 -10.50
N GLY A 97 -3.68 8.44 -10.40
CA GLY A 97 -3.56 9.32 -11.56
C GLY A 97 -2.78 10.60 -11.27
N PHE A 98 -2.13 11.14 -12.30
CA PHE A 98 -1.50 12.46 -12.23
C PHE A 98 -2.56 13.54 -12.47
N VAL A 99 -2.69 14.48 -11.54
CA VAL A 99 -3.69 15.55 -11.66
C VAL A 99 -3.03 16.89 -11.37
N GLN A 100 -3.05 17.78 -12.37
CA GLN A 100 -2.64 19.17 -12.26
C GLN A 100 -3.61 19.95 -11.37
N GLY A 101 -3.09 20.80 -10.51
CA GLY A 101 -3.92 21.67 -9.69
C GLY A 101 -4.75 22.67 -10.52
N GLY A 102 -5.96 22.99 -10.06
CA GLY A 102 -6.91 23.86 -10.76
C GLY A 102 -7.66 23.23 -11.95
N THR A 103 -7.44 21.93 -12.21
CA THR A 103 -8.09 21.17 -13.29
C THR A 103 -9.60 21.01 -13.11
N ALA A 104 -10.09 20.90 -11.87
CA ALA A 104 -11.51 20.76 -11.59
C ALA A 104 -11.89 21.39 -10.24
N ASP A 105 -13.18 21.69 -10.05
CA ASP A 105 -13.70 21.90 -8.71
C ASP A 105 -13.68 20.54 -8.02
N ILE A 106 -12.72 20.36 -7.11
CA ILE A 106 -12.70 19.25 -6.18
C ILE A 106 -13.86 19.50 -5.22
N GLY A 107 -14.88 18.66 -5.32
CA GLY A 107 -16.09 18.76 -4.50
C GLY A 107 -15.90 18.05 -3.15
N TYR A 108 -16.83 18.27 -2.22
CA TYR A 108 -16.87 17.56 -0.93
C TYR A 108 -16.80 16.03 -1.09
N ASP A 109 -17.47 15.47 -2.12
CA ASP A 109 -17.47 14.02 -2.39
C ASP A 109 -16.09 13.49 -2.81
N ASP A 110 -15.23 14.34 -3.38
CA ASP A 110 -13.85 13.96 -3.73
C ASP A 110 -12.96 13.90 -2.48
N GLU A 111 -13.20 14.73 -1.46
CA GLU A 111 -12.42 14.72 -0.22
C GLU A 111 -12.56 13.40 0.55
N GLU A 112 -13.69 12.70 0.40
CA GLU A 112 -13.92 11.39 1.03
C GLU A 112 -13.43 10.21 0.18
N SER A 113 -13.30 10.38 -1.14
CA SER A 113 -13.06 9.28 -2.08
C SER A 113 -11.68 9.31 -2.75
N ILE A 114 -10.99 10.45 -2.74
CA ILE A 114 -9.69 10.67 -3.36
C ILE A 114 -8.71 11.22 -2.33
N VAL A 115 -7.50 10.68 -2.32
CA VAL A 115 -6.40 11.13 -1.46
C VAL A 115 -5.19 11.51 -2.29
N SER A 116 -4.40 12.45 -1.79
CA SER A 116 -3.12 12.85 -2.39
C SER A 116 -1.97 12.03 -1.81
N LEU A 117 -1.06 11.62 -2.68
CA LEU A 117 0.25 11.07 -2.34
C LEU A 117 1.36 12.13 -2.32
N GLY A 118 0.98 13.39 -2.48
CA GLY A 118 1.85 14.56 -2.50
C GLY A 118 1.91 15.23 -3.86
N SER A 119 2.22 16.52 -3.82
CA SER A 119 2.62 17.34 -4.95
C SER A 119 3.94 16.81 -5.50
N LEU A 120 4.05 16.53 -6.79
CA LEU A 120 5.21 15.89 -7.42
C LEU A 120 6.15 16.85 -8.13
N PHE A 121 5.62 17.86 -8.81
CA PHE A 121 6.38 18.87 -9.52
C PHE A 121 5.46 20.02 -9.94
N VAL A 122 6.07 21.10 -10.42
CA VAL A 122 5.36 22.23 -11.02
C VAL A 122 5.33 22.10 -12.54
N GLU A 123 4.21 22.50 -13.12
CA GLU A 123 3.97 22.62 -14.55
C GLU A 123 3.77 24.10 -14.88
N PRO A 124 4.83 24.81 -15.30
CA PRO A 124 4.69 26.18 -15.77
C PRO A 124 3.69 26.26 -16.92
N LEU A 125 2.91 27.33 -16.92
CA LEU A 125 2.11 27.74 -18.05
C LEU A 125 3.03 28.45 -19.05
N TRP A 126 3.40 27.73 -20.10
CA TRP A 126 4.23 28.25 -21.16
C TRP A 126 3.36 28.98 -22.17
N LEU A 127 3.60 30.28 -22.36
CA LEU A 127 2.99 31.07 -23.41
C LEU A 127 4.06 31.51 -24.40
N PHE A 128 4.23 30.70 -25.43
CA PHE A 128 5.13 31.00 -26.54
C PHE A 128 4.41 31.86 -27.56
N TYR A 129 5.12 32.82 -28.14
CA TYR A 129 4.60 33.67 -29.19
C TYR A 129 5.66 33.95 -30.24
N ARG A 130 5.22 34.23 -31.47
CA ARG A 130 6.12 34.62 -32.54
C ARG A 130 6.44 36.11 -32.43
N GLU A 131 7.72 36.46 -32.51
CA GLU A 131 8.18 37.85 -32.45
C GLU A 131 7.59 38.70 -33.59
N ASP A 132 7.46 38.13 -34.79
CA ASP A 132 6.84 38.81 -35.94
C ASP A 132 5.35 39.12 -35.70
N ALA A 133 4.63 38.26 -34.97
CA ALA A 133 3.25 38.50 -34.56
C ALA A 133 3.16 39.65 -33.55
N ALA A 134 4.07 39.71 -32.58
CA ALA A 134 4.17 40.84 -31.64
C ALA A 134 4.42 42.16 -32.37
N GLN A 135 5.33 42.16 -33.35
CA GLN A 135 5.64 43.35 -34.14
C GLN A 135 4.45 43.77 -35.01
N ARG A 136 3.79 42.82 -35.67
CA ARG A 136 2.66 43.08 -36.58
C ARG A 136 1.39 43.52 -35.85
N LEU A 137 1.06 42.91 -34.72
CA LEU A 137 -0.21 43.15 -34.01
C LEU A 137 -0.08 44.26 -32.96
N ASN A 138 1.06 44.36 -32.29
CA ASN A 138 1.24 45.28 -31.16
C ASN A 138 2.29 46.37 -31.43
N SER A 139 2.98 46.36 -32.57
CA SER A 139 4.11 47.27 -32.86
C SER A 139 5.23 47.20 -31.80
N MET A 140 5.36 46.06 -31.12
CA MET A 140 6.35 45.81 -30.07
C MET A 140 7.12 44.52 -30.35
N SER A 141 8.35 44.42 -29.83
CA SER A 141 9.16 43.20 -29.98
C SER A 141 8.86 42.14 -28.92
N THR A 142 8.08 42.48 -27.89
CA THR A 142 7.75 41.58 -26.77
C THR A 142 6.32 41.78 -26.30
N VAL A 143 5.72 40.70 -25.78
CA VAL A 143 4.43 40.72 -25.08
C VAL A 143 4.67 40.68 -23.57
N ALA A 144 4.07 41.60 -22.83
CA ALA A 144 4.29 41.76 -21.39
C ALA A 144 3.11 41.27 -20.51
N ASN A 145 1.92 41.11 -21.08
CA ASN A 145 0.73 40.69 -20.34
C ASN A 145 -0.33 40.09 -21.28
N LEU A 146 -1.33 39.42 -20.70
CA LEU A 146 -2.40 38.74 -21.45
C LEU A 146 -3.28 39.72 -22.25
N ALA A 147 -3.42 40.97 -21.82
CA ALA A 147 -4.28 41.96 -22.48
C ALA A 147 -3.74 42.41 -23.85
N GLU A 148 -2.46 42.17 -24.09
CA GLU A 148 -1.78 42.40 -25.38
C GLU A 148 -2.03 41.29 -26.41
N LEU A 149 -2.70 40.19 -26.03
CA LEU A 149 -3.05 39.07 -26.92
C LEU A 149 -4.40 39.25 -27.63
N ARG A 150 -5.07 40.40 -27.46
CA ARG A 150 -6.35 40.66 -28.13
C ARG A 150 -6.19 40.62 -29.66
N GLY A 151 -7.02 39.82 -30.31
CA GLY A 151 -7.02 39.59 -31.75
C GLY A 151 -6.06 38.50 -32.22
N TRP A 152 -5.25 37.93 -31.33
CA TRP A 152 -4.27 36.89 -31.66
C TRP A 152 -4.94 35.53 -31.90
N ARG A 153 -4.33 34.73 -32.77
CA ARG A 153 -4.65 33.29 -32.93
C ARG A 153 -3.85 32.49 -31.91
N VAL A 154 -4.54 31.93 -30.92
CA VAL A 154 -3.91 31.28 -29.77
C VAL A 154 -4.41 29.84 -29.67
N ASN A 155 -3.50 28.88 -29.58
CA ASN A 155 -3.86 27.51 -29.23
C ASN A 155 -3.73 27.28 -27.72
N VAL A 156 -4.74 26.67 -27.11
CA VAL A 156 -4.81 26.44 -25.65
C VAL A 156 -4.85 24.96 -25.27
N GLY A 157 -4.57 24.06 -26.21
CA GLY A 157 -4.56 22.61 -25.98
C GLY A 157 -5.94 21.97 -26.03
N THR A 158 -5.99 20.65 -25.88
CA THR A 158 -7.26 19.88 -25.94
C THR A 158 -8.13 20.13 -24.70
N PRO A 159 -9.46 19.93 -24.78
CA PRO A 159 -10.36 20.11 -23.64
C PRO A 159 -9.98 19.32 -22.37
N GLY A 160 -9.40 18.13 -22.53
CA GLY A 160 -9.02 17.24 -21.42
C GLY A 160 -7.70 17.60 -20.72
N SER A 161 -6.89 18.48 -21.31
CA SER A 161 -5.55 18.81 -20.82
C SER A 161 -5.51 19.70 -19.57
N GLY A 162 -6.63 20.34 -19.20
CA GLY A 162 -6.70 21.32 -18.11
C GLY A 162 -6.22 22.73 -18.47
N VAL A 163 -5.43 22.87 -19.55
CA VAL A 163 -4.90 24.17 -20.01
C VAL A 163 -6.00 25.16 -20.43
N PRO A 164 -7.06 24.77 -21.17
CA PRO A 164 -8.12 25.71 -21.56
C PRO A 164 -8.81 26.37 -20.36
N ARG A 165 -9.08 25.60 -19.29
CA ARG A 165 -9.68 26.09 -18.05
C ARG A 165 -8.75 27.03 -17.28
N LEU A 166 -7.47 26.68 -17.18
CA LEU A 166 -6.48 27.54 -16.54
C LEU A 166 -6.35 28.86 -17.31
N PHE A 167 -6.24 28.80 -18.64
CA PHE A 167 -6.11 29.99 -19.47
C PHE A 167 -7.36 30.86 -19.42
N SER A 168 -8.57 30.28 -19.47
CA SER A 168 -9.82 31.04 -19.33
C SER A 168 -9.90 31.74 -17.97
N THR A 169 -9.52 31.07 -16.88
CA THR A 169 -9.47 31.66 -15.53
C THR A 169 -8.53 32.87 -15.49
N LEU A 170 -7.37 32.77 -16.16
CA LEU A 170 -6.43 33.88 -16.27
C LEU A 170 -6.96 35.02 -17.15
N LEU A 171 -7.74 34.75 -18.20
CA LEU A 171 -8.40 35.79 -18.98
C LEU A 171 -9.48 36.51 -18.16
N ASP A 172 -10.34 35.74 -17.48
CA ASP A 172 -11.45 36.26 -16.67
C ASP A 172 -10.97 37.18 -15.55
N VAL A 173 -9.92 36.76 -14.84
CA VAL A 173 -9.35 37.55 -13.74
C VAL A 173 -8.72 38.86 -14.21
N ASN A 174 -8.27 38.90 -15.47
CA ASN A 174 -7.77 40.10 -16.16
C ASN A 174 -8.87 40.87 -16.90
N ARG A 175 -10.13 40.42 -16.81
CA ARG A 175 -11.29 41.00 -17.51
C ARG A 175 -11.11 41.04 -19.02
N ILE A 176 -10.52 39.98 -19.58
CA ILE A 176 -10.37 39.79 -21.02
C ILE A 176 -11.43 38.79 -21.45
N ASP A 177 -12.31 39.21 -22.35
CA ASP A 177 -13.30 38.31 -22.95
C ASP A 177 -12.58 37.36 -23.93
N ALA A 178 -12.81 36.05 -23.79
CA ALA A 178 -12.23 35.03 -24.66
C ALA A 178 -12.59 35.26 -26.14
N GLY A 179 -13.75 35.87 -26.44
CA GLY A 179 -14.14 36.26 -27.80
C GLY A 179 -13.27 37.36 -28.42
N GLN A 180 -12.42 38.03 -27.62
CA GLN A 180 -11.40 38.95 -28.12
C GLN A 180 -10.18 38.21 -28.69
N LEU A 181 -10.06 36.90 -28.50
CA LEU A 181 -9.00 36.05 -29.05
C LEU A 181 -9.59 35.03 -30.02
N LYS A 182 -8.76 34.55 -30.96
CA LYS A 182 -9.11 33.42 -31.83
C LYS A 182 -8.53 32.16 -31.23
N LEU A 183 -9.26 31.55 -30.31
CA LEU A 183 -8.84 30.34 -29.59
C LEU A 183 -8.99 29.09 -30.45
N SER A 184 -8.04 28.17 -30.30
CA SER A 184 -8.05 26.83 -30.91
C SER A 184 -7.61 25.79 -29.88
N GLU A 185 -8.10 24.56 -30.04
CA GLU A 185 -7.92 23.45 -29.09
C GLU A 185 -7.25 22.24 -29.76
N LEU A 186 -6.20 22.51 -30.53
CA LEU A 186 -5.40 21.49 -31.20
C LEU A 186 -4.53 20.75 -30.19
N GLU A 187 -4.31 19.45 -30.45
CA GLU A 187 -3.29 18.64 -29.80
C GLU A 187 -1.89 19.25 -29.95
N GLN A 188 -0.98 18.90 -29.03
CA GLN A 188 0.32 19.54 -28.88
C GLN A 188 1.15 19.52 -30.17
N THR A 189 1.24 18.39 -30.86
CA THR A 189 2.04 18.27 -32.09
C THR A 189 1.45 19.06 -33.26
N PRO A 190 0.16 18.88 -33.64
CA PRO A 190 -0.49 19.74 -34.65
C PRO A 190 -0.43 21.24 -34.31
N ALA A 191 -0.60 21.60 -33.04
CA ALA A 191 -0.52 23.00 -32.58
C ALA A 191 0.88 23.58 -32.80
N THR A 192 1.93 22.86 -32.44
CA THR A 192 3.30 23.31 -32.67
C THR A 192 3.59 23.47 -34.16
N VAL A 193 3.16 22.53 -35.00
CA VAL A 193 3.35 22.64 -36.46
C VAL A 193 2.65 23.88 -37.01
N ALA A 194 1.38 24.09 -36.65
CA ALA A 194 0.62 25.29 -37.05
C ALA A 194 1.28 26.59 -36.54
N PHE A 195 1.82 26.58 -35.32
CA PHE A 195 2.55 27.70 -34.75
C PHE A 195 3.84 28.01 -35.51
N LEU A 196 4.68 27.00 -35.80
CA LEU A 196 5.92 27.18 -36.55
C LEU A 196 5.66 27.65 -38.00
N ASN A 197 4.54 27.23 -38.60
CA ASN A 197 4.13 27.66 -39.94
C ASN A 197 3.53 29.09 -39.99
N GLY A 198 3.26 29.71 -38.83
CA GLY A 198 2.64 31.03 -38.75
C GLY A 198 1.11 31.03 -38.87
N ASP A 199 0.47 29.86 -38.80
CA ASP A 199 -0.99 29.71 -38.73
C ASP A 199 -1.54 30.10 -37.35
N LEU A 200 -0.69 30.05 -36.31
CA LEU A 200 -0.96 30.56 -34.97
C LEU A 200 0.03 31.68 -34.62
N ASP A 201 -0.42 32.63 -33.80
CA ASP A 201 0.40 33.74 -33.31
C ASP A 201 1.01 33.43 -31.93
N ALA A 202 0.31 32.64 -31.12
CA ALA A 202 0.77 32.17 -29.82
C ALA A 202 0.29 30.74 -29.51
N LEU A 203 0.99 30.08 -28.60
CA LEU A 203 0.74 28.71 -28.20
C LEU A 203 0.91 28.58 -26.68
N VAL A 204 -0.09 27.97 -26.04
CA VAL A 204 -0.18 27.80 -24.59
C VAL A 204 -0.19 26.31 -24.26
N PHE A 205 0.66 25.90 -23.32
CA PHE A 205 0.58 24.58 -22.69
C PHE A 205 1.08 24.61 -21.25
N ALA A 206 0.60 23.67 -20.43
CA ALA A 206 1.18 23.34 -19.15
C ALA A 206 2.00 22.05 -19.31
N SER A 207 3.28 22.09 -18.95
CA SER A 207 4.17 20.93 -19.08
C SER A 207 5.39 21.11 -18.18
N ALA A 208 5.99 20.00 -17.75
CA ALA A 208 7.31 20.00 -17.13
C ALA A 208 8.38 20.64 -18.06
N PRO A 209 9.38 21.35 -17.50
CA PRO A 209 10.46 21.99 -18.27
C PRO A 209 11.28 21.03 -19.12
N GLU A 210 11.43 19.79 -18.68
CA GLU A 210 12.26 18.79 -19.35
C GLU A 210 11.64 18.29 -20.67
N SER A 211 10.39 18.66 -20.97
CA SER A 211 9.73 18.28 -22.23
C SER A 211 10.54 18.76 -23.44
N LEU A 212 10.79 17.83 -24.37
CA LEU A 212 11.56 18.09 -25.59
C LEU A 212 10.96 19.22 -26.43
N MET A 213 9.63 19.33 -26.44
CA MET A 213 8.91 20.38 -27.15
C MET A 213 9.23 21.77 -26.59
N VAL A 214 9.29 21.89 -25.26
CA VAL A 214 9.60 23.14 -24.57
C VAL A 214 11.02 23.57 -24.86
N GLN A 215 11.97 22.64 -24.75
CA GLN A 215 13.38 22.89 -25.06
C GLN A 215 13.57 23.36 -26.51
N MET A 216 12.89 22.70 -27.46
CA MET A 216 12.93 23.07 -28.87
C MET A 216 12.39 24.49 -29.09
N LEU A 217 11.24 24.84 -28.52
CA LEU A 217 10.64 26.17 -28.68
C LEU A 217 11.48 27.29 -28.04
N LEU A 218 12.10 27.03 -26.88
CA LEU A 218 13.00 27.99 -26.21
C LEU A 218 14.25 28.31 -27.03
N GLN A 219 14.69 27.38 -27.88
CA GLN A 219 15.88 27.53 -28.73
C GLN A 219 15.55 27.96 -30.16
N THR A 220 14.26 28.02 -30.53
CA THR A 220 13.85 28.32 -31.90
C THR A 220 13.93 29.84 -32.16
N PRO A 221 14.67 30.29 -33.19
CA PRO A 221 14.78 31.72 -33.51
C PRO A 221 13.43 32.35 -33.85
N GLY A 222 13.20 33.57 -33.36
CA GLY A 222 11.96 34.32 -33.59
C GLY A 222 10.77 33.88 -32.73
N ILE A 223 10.97 32.90 -31.84
CA ILE A 223 9.98 32.49 -30.83
C ILE A 223 10.42 33.07 -29.48
N LYS A 224 9.47 33.66 -28.77
CA LYS A 224 9.69 34.24 -27.44
C LYS A 224 8.72 33.67 -26.42
N LEU A 225 9.15 33.65 -25.17
CA LEU A 225 8.34 33.26 -24.02
C LEU A 225 7.82 34.52 -23.33
N MET A 226 6.54 34.54 -22.97
CA MET A 226 5.95 35.64 -22.22
C MET A 226 6.38 35.59 -20.74
N ASP A 227 6.78 36.74 -20.20
CA ASP A 227 7.14 36.92 -18.78
C ASP A 227 5.87 37.29 -17.98
N PHE A 228 5.42 36.39 -17.10
CA PHE A 228 4.28 36.64 -16.21
C PHE A 228 4.71 37.50 -15.02
N ALA A 229 4.83 38.82 -15.23
CA ALA A 229 5.26 39.75 -14.19
C ALA A 229 4.40 39.72 -12.91
N GLN A 230 3.15 39.26 -13.03
CA GLN A 230 2.17 39.15 -11.95
C GLN A 230 2.05 37.73 -11.37
N SER A 231 3.02 36.83 -11.61
CA SER A 231 2.97 35.42 -11.14
C SER A 231 2.64 35.29 -9.65
N GLU A 232 3.26 36.11 -8.80
CA GLU A 232 2.99 36.20 -7.36
C GLU A 232 1.55 36.62 -7.03
N ALA A 233 0.94 37.50 -7.84
CA ALA A 233 -0.43 37.91 -7.62
C ALA A 233 -1.41 36.78 -7.95
N TYR A 234 -1.11 35.97 -8.98
CA TYR A 234 -1.93 34.81 -9.33
C TYR A 234 -1.92 33.75 -8.23
N SER A 235 -0.75 33.40 -7.67
CA SER A 235 -0.66 32.40 -6.59
C SER A 235 -1.40 32.81 -5.31
N ARG A 236 -1.45 34.12 -5.02
CA ARG A 236 -2.22 34.64 -3.88
C ARG A 236 -3.73 34.57 -4.08
N ARG A 237 -4.19 34.53 -5.34
CA ARG A 237 -5.62 34.45 -5.68
C ARG A 237 -6.09 33.03 -5.93
N PHE A 238 -5.19 32.16 -6.37
CA PHE A 238 -5.48 30.78 -6.75
C PHE A 238 -4.47 29.88 -6.05
N GLY A 239 -4.91 29.18 -4.99
CA GLY A 239 -4.02 28.38 -4.13
C GLY A 239 -3.36 27.19 -4.82
N TYR A 240 -3.83 26.81 -6.00
CA TYR A 240 -3.25 25.77 -6.85
C TYR A 240 -2.16 26.30 -7.80
N LEU A 241 -1.92 27.62 -7.83
CA LEU A 241 -0.87 28.25 -8.62
C LEU A 241 0.34 28.60 -7.75
N THR A 242 1.52 28.27 -8.26
CA THR A 242 2.83 28.54 -7.67
C THR A 242 3.59 29.51 -8.58
N PRO A 243 4.16 30.60 -8.05
CA PRO A 243 5.04 31.45 -8.83
C PRO A 243 6.39 30.75 -8.99
N VAL A 244 6.91 30.69 -10.22
CA VAL A 244 8.23 30.12 -10.49
C VAL A 244 9.06 31.07 -11.33
N VAL A 245 10.38 30.99 -11.17
CA VAL A 245 11.35 31.78 -11.94
C VAL A 245 12.22 30.82 -12.72
N MET A 246 12.29 31.00 -14.03
CA MET A 246 13.25 30.34 -14.90
C MET A 246 14.55 31.14 -14.85
N PRO A 247 15.62 30.64 -14.22
CA PRO A 247 16.85 31.41 -14.05
C PRO A 247 17.54 31.70 -15.39
N GLN A 248 18.24 32.82 -15.46
CA GLN A 248 19.15 33.13 -16.56
C GLN A 248 20.10 31.94 -16.86
N GLY A 249 20.21 31.58 -18.14
CA GLY A 249 21.10 30.52 -18.62
C GLY A 249 20.66 29.08 -18.31
N VAL A 250 19.52 28.84 -17.66
CA VAL A 250 19.12 27.48 -17.24
C VAL A 250 18.87 26.50 -18.40
N VAL A 251 18.50 27.00 -19.58
CA VAL A 251 18.23 26.20 -20.77
C VAL A 251 19.55 25.85 -21.47
N ASP A 252 20.40 26.86 -21.66
CA ASP A 252 21.75 26.71 -22.20
C ASP A 252 22.65 27.76 -21.55
N LEU A 253 23.58 27.30 -20.70
CA LEU A 253 24.52 28.16 -19.98
C LEU A 253 25.57 28.77 -20.90
N ALA A 254 25.92 28.12 -22.01
CA ALA A 254 26.93 28.62 -22.94
C ALA A 254 26.35 29.72 -23.84
N ALA A 255 25.08 29.55 -24.26
CA ALA A 255 24.36 30.54 -25.05
C ALA A 255 23.62 31.59 -24.20
N ASP A 256 23.65 31.47 -22.87
CA ASP A 256 22.95 32.32 -21.91
C ASP A 256 21.44 32.39 -22.20
N ILE A 257 20.79 31.23 -22.32
CA ILE A 257 19.35 31.10 -22.60
C ILE A 257 18.63 30.63 -21.32
N PRO A 258 17.61 31.35 -20.84
CA PRO A 258 17.22 32.70 -21.24
C PRO A 258 18.27 33.74 -20.82
N THR A 259 18.33 34.90 -21.49
CA THR A 259 19.32 35.97 -21.21
C THR A 259 19.05 36.75 -19.92
N ARG A 260 17.93 36.46 -19.26
CA ARG A 260 17.52 37.01 -17.97
C ARG A 260 16.54 36.06 -17.31
N ASP A 261 16.33 36.25 -16.02
CA ASP A 261 15.26 35.56 -15.30
C ASP A 261 13.89 35.84 -15.94
N VAL A 262 13.09 34.78 -16.13
CA VAL A 262 11.72 34.85 -16.65
C VAL A 262 10.77 34.35 -15.57
N ARG A 263 9.77 35.16 -15.22
CA ARG A 263 8.75 34.76 -14.24
C ARG A 263 7.63 34.02 -14.96
N LEU A 264 7.23 32.90 -14.39
CA LEU A 264 6.13 32.09 -14.89
C LEU A 264 5.15 31.82 -13.76
N VAL A 265 3.90 31.53 -14.14
CA VAL A 265 2.92 30.94 -13.25
C VAL A 265 2.87 29.46 -13.53
N ALA A 266 2.89 28.62 -12.51
CA ALA A 266 2.85 27.18 -12.65
C ALA A 266 1.71 26.60 -11.82
N SER A 267 1.09 25.55 -12.31
CA SER A 267 0.23 24.69 -11.50
C SER A 267 1.06 23.57 -10.90
N THR A 268 0.63 23.03 -9.77
CA THR A 268 1.32 21.90 -9.13
C THR A 268 0.64 20.58 -9.50
N THR A 269 1.39 19.62 -10.04
CA THR A 269 0.88 18.27 -10.31
C THR A 269 0.93 17.46 -9.03
N SER A 270 -0.17 16.83 -8.65
CA SER A 270 -0.23 15.86 -7.56
C SER A 270 -0.43 14.45 -8.08
N LEU A 271 0.10 13.46 -7.35
CA LEU A 271 -0.29 12.07 -7.55
C LEU A 271 -1.51 11.79 -6.68
N LEU A 272 -2.66 11.62 -7.31
CA LEU A 272 -3.90 11.30 -6.62
C LEU A 272 -4.14 9.79 -6.69
N ALA A 273 -4.85 9.28 -5.69
CA ALA A 273 -5.26 7.89 -5.61
C ALA A 273 -6.67 7.77 -5.05
N SER A 274 -7.39 6.71 -5.42
CA SER A 274 -8.61 6.36 -4.72
C SER A 274 -8.32 6.08 -3.25
N ALA A 275 -9.14 6.59 -2.34
CA ALA A 275 -9.09 6.28 -0.91
C ALA A 275 -9.28 4.78 -0.62
N LYS A 276 -9.86 4.03 -1.57
CA LYS A 276 -10.03 2.57 -1.50
C LYS A 276 -8.78 1.79 -1.89
N THR A 277 -7.80 2.44 -2.53
CA THR A 277 -6.55 1.79 -2.95
C THR A 277 -5.80 1.27 -1.74
N HIS A 278 -5.32 0.02 -1.83
CA HIS A 278 -4.71 -0.67 -0.70
C HIS A 278 -3.50 0.14 -0.13
N PRO A 279 -3.40 0.37 1.19
CA PRO A 279 -2.42 1.34 1.70
C PRO A 279 -0.95 0.96 1.44
N ALA A 280 -0.64 -0.33 1.21
CA ALA A 280 0.73 -0.72 0.87
C ALA A 280 1.12 -0.27 -0.55
N ILE A 281 0.14 -0.15 -1.46
CA ILE A 281 0.32 0.46 -2.77
C ILE A 281 0.56 1.95 -2.61
N LEU A 282 -0.30 2.65 -1.85
CA LEU A 282 -0.13 4.08 -1.58
C LEU A 282 1.25 4.40 -1.02
N GLN A 283 1.71 3.58 -0.08
CA GLN A 283 3.06 3.71 0.50
C GLN A 283 4.16 3.49 -0.54
N LEU A 284 4.08 2.45 -1.37
CA LEU A 284 5.07 2.19 -2.41
C LEU A 284 5.13 3.31 -3.45
N PHE A 285 3.97 3.83 -3.88
CA PHE A 285 3.92 4.96 -4.80
C PHE A 285 4.50 6.22 -4.18
N ALA A 286 4.16 6.53 -2.93
CA ALA A 286 4.72 7.70 -2.24
C ALA A 286 6.24 7.58 -2.03
N GLN A 287 6.75 6.39 -1.67
CA GLN A 287 8.20 6.15 -1.57
C GLN A 287 8.89 6.28 -2.94
N THR A 288 8.25 5.77 -3.99
CA THR A 288 8.75 5.88 -5.37
C THR A 288 8.78 7.33 -5.82
N ALA A 289 7.77 8.12 -5.44
CA ALA A 289 7.70 9.54 -5.71
C ALA A 289 8.92 10.28 -5.14
N THR A 290 9.32 9.98 -3.90
CA THR A 290 10.55 10.56 -3.28
C THR A 290 11.81 10.30 -4.09
N GLY A 291 11.93 9.10 -4.70
CA GLY A 291 13.06 8.76 -5.55
C GLY A 291 13.04 9.43 -6.92
N LEU A 292 11.86 9.50 -7.55
CA LEU A 292 11.70 10.02 -8.91
C LEU A 292 11.67 11.56 -8.97
N HIS A 293 11.07 12.21 -7.98
CA HIS A 293 10.81 13.65 -7.97
C HIS A 293 11.72 14.45 -7.02
N GLY A 294 12.55 13.77 -6.21
CA GLY A 294 13.47 14.43 -5.27
C GLY A 294 14.73 15.05 -5.88
N ARG A 295 14.93 14.91 -7.20
CA ARG A 295 16.10 15.47 -7.90
C ARG A 295 15.87 16.97 -8.18
N PRO A 296 16.93 17.80 -8.16
CA PRO A 296 16.80 19.19 -8.57
C PRO A 296 16.42 19.28 -10.06
N GLY A 297 15.59 20.26 -10.40
CA GLY A 297 15.18 20.60 -11.77
C GLY A 297 15.31 22.10 -12.02
N TRP A 298 14.74 22.59 -13.13
CA TRP A 298 14.81 24.01 -13.48
C TRP A 298 14.05 24.92 -12.51
N PHE A 299 12.97 24.40 -11.91
CA PHE A 299 12.09 25.14 -11.01
C PHE A 299 12.05 24.58 -9.59
N SER A 300 12.84 23.54 -9.29
CA SER A 300 12.80 22.85 -8.01
C SER A 300 14.19 22.56 -7.48
N ARG A 301 14.36 22.74 -6.17
CA ARG A 301 15.56 22.39 -5.43
C ARG A 301 15.59 20.89 -5.13
N ALA A 302 16.77 20.38 -4.84
CA ALA A 302 16.93 18.99 -4.41
C ALA A 302 16.10 18.73 -3.14
N ARG A 303 15.30 17.65 -3.16
CA ARG A 303 14.39 17.24 -2.08
C ARG A 303 13.24 18.21 -1.78
N GLU A 304 12.90 19.08 -2.73
CA GLU A 304 11.71 19.92 -2.63
C GLU A 304 10.42 19.13 -2.88
N TYR A 305 10.47 18.19 -3.84
CA TYR A 305 9.36 17.29 -4.16
C TYR A 305 9.69 15.83 -3.83
N PRO A 306 8.68 14.98 -3.56
CA PRO A 306 7.28 15.34 -3.41
C PRO A 306 7.02 16.16 -2.14
N SER A 307 6.09 17.10 -2.23
CA SER A 307 5.73 18.02 -1.15
C SER A 307 4.34 17.69 -0.58
N LEU A 308 4.17 17.95 0.71
CA LEU A 308 2.89 17.86 1.42
C LEU A 308 2.14 19.21 1.42
N GLU A 309 2.72 20.24 0.84
CA GLU A 309 2.14 21.58 0.78
C GLU A 309 1.22 21.71 -0.46
N HIS A 310 0.25 22.63 -0.36
CA HIS A 310 -0.66 23.00 -1.45
C HIS A 310 -1.52 21.84 -2.00
N SER A 311 -1.79 20.82 -1.18
CA SER A 311 -2.69 19.73 -1.56
C SER A 311 -4.14 20.20 -1.57
N GLU A 312 -4.83 19.99 -2.69
CA GLU A 312 -6.26 20.34 -2.84
C GLU A 312 -7.19 19.25 -2.27
N VAL A 313 -6.69 18.03 -2.07
CA VAL A 313 -7.41 16.91 -1.41
C VAL A 313 -6.68 16.45 -0.14
N PRO A 314 -7.32 15.69 0.76
CA PRO A 314 -6.67 15.12 1.94
C PRO A 314 -5.46 14.26 1.57
N ILE A 315 -4.38 14.38 2.33
CA ILE A 315 -3.16 13.61 2.09
C ILE A 315 -3.26 12.26 2.80
N SER A 316 -2.90 11.19 2.09
CA SER A 316 -2.84 9.85 2.67
C SER A 316 -1.83 9.77 3.83
N PRO A 317 -2.17 9.09 4.95
CA PRO A 317 -1.23 8.83 6.04
C PRO A 317 0.05 8.11 5.60
N GLU A 318 -0.04 7.26 4.58
CA GLU A 318 1.08 6.55 3.97
C GLU A 318 2.05 7.52 3.28
N ALA A 319 1.51 8.51 2.57
CA ALA A 319 2.30 9.55 1.91
C ALA A 319 3.03 10.43 2.92
N VAL A 320 2.35 10.86 3.99
CA VAL A 320 2.96 11.63 5.08
C VAL A 320 4.15 10.87 5.68
N ARG A 321 3.98 9.56 5.96
CA ARG A 321 5.06 8.71 6.49
C ARG A 321 6.20 8.54 5.50
N ALA A 322 5.90 8.25 4.23
CA ALA A 322 6.91 8.03 3.20
C ALA A 322 7.76 9.28 2.94
N ILE A 323 7.13 10.46 2.91
CA ILE A 323 7.80 11.73 2.62
C ILE A 323 8.60 12.23 3.84
N LYS A 324 8.04 12.15 5.06
CA LYS A 324 8.73 12.66 6.27
C LYS A 324 9.74 11.68 6.86
N SER A 325 9.45 10.38 6.84
CA SER A 325 10.21 9.37 7.59
C SER A 325 10.92 8.35 6.70
N GLY A 326 10.63 8.34 5.39
CA GLY A 326 11.21 7.41 4.44
C GLY A 326 10.67 5.98 4.60
N PRO A 327 11.41 4.96 4.12
CA PRO A 327 11.00 3.57 4.24
C PRO A 327 10.90 3.12 5.71
N PRO A 328 9.86 2.36 6.07
CA PRO A 328 9.72 1.76 7.39
C PRO A 328 10.92 0.91 7.80
N PHE A 329 11.09 0.74 9.11
CA PHE A 329 12.26 0.07 9.68
C PHE A 329 12.46 -1.35 9.12
N LEU A 330 11.39 -2.15 9.01
CA LEU A 330 11.50 -3.53 8.55
C LEU A 330 11.87 -3.62 7.06
N GLN A 331 11.44 -2.67 6.23
CA GLN A 331 11.79 -2.62 4.81
C GLN A 331 13.28 -2.33 4.56
N ARG A 332 14.04 -1.90 5.58
CA ARG A 332 15.50 -1.72 5.48
C ARG A 332 16.27 -3.03 5.51
N TYR A 333 15.69 -4.09 6.07
CA TYR A 333 16.35 -5.38 6.29
C TYR A 333 15.62 -6.55 5.64
N LEU A 334 14.32 -6.42 5.37
CA LEU A 334 13.48 -7.48 4.83
C LEU A 334 12.89 -7.09 3.46
N PRO A 335 12.62 -8.07 2.59
CA PRO A 335 11.83 -7.85 1.38
C PRO A 335 10.47 -7.22 1.68
N PHE A 336 9.97 -6.42 0.75
CA PHE A 336 8.72 -5.64 0.90
C PHE A 336 7.55 -6.49 1.40
N TRP A 337 7.30 -7.67 0.82
CA TRP A 337 6.15 -8.50 1.20
C TRP A 337 6.21 -8.92 2.68
N ILE A 338 7.39 -9.32 3.16
CA ILE A 338 7.58 -9.77 4.55
C ILE A 338 7.44 -8.58 5.49
N ALA A 339 8.08 -7.46 5.15
CA ALA A 339 8.00 -6.24 5.96
C ALA A 339 6.55 -5.75 6.08
N ASN A 340 5.83 -5.67 4.95
CA ASN A 340 4.43 -5.24 4.93
C ASN A 340 3.50 -6.19 5.69
N LEU A 341 3.71 -7.52 5.57
CA LEU A 341 2.96 -8.52 6.34
C LEU A 341 3.13 -8.30 7.86
N ILE A 342 4.38 -8.16 8.31
CA ILE A 342 4.67 -7.99 9.74
C ILE A 342 4.13 -6.66 10.25
N GLU A 343 4.34 -5.55 9.53
CA GLU A 343 3.87 -4.23 9.97
C GLU A 343 2.34 -4.17 10.11
N ARG A 344 1.62 -4.78 9.18
CA ARG A 344 0.14 -4.82 9.22
C ARG A 344 -0.38 -5.77 10.29
N MET A 345 0.29 -6.90 10.50
CA MET A 345 -0.16 -7.89 11.47
C MET A 345 0.40 -7.66 12.87
N TRP A 346 1.33 -6.72 13.10
CA TRP A 346 2.08 -6.62 14.37
C TRP A 346 1.17 -6.53 15.60
N LEU A 347 0.14 -5.67 15.55
CA LEU A 347 -0.81 -5.52 16.67
C LEU A 347 -1.59 -6.81 16.92
N ALA A 348 -2.08 -7.45 15.87
CA ALA A 348 -2.84 -8.70 15.99
C ALA A 348 -1.95 -9.88 16.40
N MET A 349 -0.74 -9.97 15.86
CA MET A 349 0.27 -10.96 16.24
C MET A 349 0.67 -10.78 17.70
N GLY A 350 0.83 -9.55 18.17
CA GLY A 350 1.04 -9.23 19.57
C GLY A 350 -0.11 -9.73 20.47
N LEU A 351 -1.36 -9.48 20.06
CA LEU A 351 -2.54 -9.96 20.79
C LEU A 351 -2.64 -11.50 20.80
N ILE A 352 -2.37 -12.15 19.66
CA ILE A 352 -2.39 -13.61 19.53
C ILE A 352 -1.29 -14.24 20.38
N ILE A 353 -0.08 -13.67 20.39
CA ILE A 353 1.02 -14.12 21.25
C ILE A 353 0.64 -13.94 22.73
N ALA A 354 0.07 -12.80 23.09
CA ALA A 354 -0.39 -12.53 24.45
C ALA A 354 -1.45 -13.55 24.91
N LEU A 355 -2.32 -14.01 24.02
CA LEU A 355 -3.29 -15.07 24.29
C LEU A 355 -2.67 -16.48 24.27
N ALA A 356 -1.71 -16.73 23.38
CA ALA A 356 -1.05 -18.03 23.25
C ALA A 356 -0.17 -18.36 24.47
N LEU A 357 0.45 -17.35 25.10
CA LEU A 357 1.29 -17.52 26.29
C LEU A 357 0.55 -18.18 27.47
N PRO A 358 -0.60 -17.68 27.97
CA PRO A 358 -1.33 -18.35 29.04
C PRO A 358 -1.89 -19.70 28.60
N LEU A 359 -2.37 -19.85 27.36
CA LEU A 359 -2.83 -21.15 26.83
C LEU A 359 -1.71 -22.18 26.80
N SER A 360 -0.47 -21.78 26.50
CA SER A 360 0.69 -22.69 26.50
C SER A 360 0.95 -23.29 27.89
N ARG A 361 0.61 -22.57 28.97
CA ARG A 361 0.71 -23.09 30.35
C ARG A 361 -0.31 -24.17 30.68
N ILE A 362 -1.38 -24.30 29.89
CA ILE A 362 -2.41 -25.34 30.05
C ILE A 362 -1.94 -26.66 29.42
N VAL A 363 -1.00 -26.61 28.48
CA VAL A 363 -0.51 -27.80 27.77
C VAL A 363 0.18 -28.81 28.72
N PRO A 364 1.13 -28.42 29.59
CA PRO A 364 1.76 -29.37 30.51
C PRO A 364 0.77 -30.11 31.43
N PRO A 365 -0.16 -29.45 32.16
CA PRO A 365 -1.11 -30.15 33.02
C PRO A 365 -2.12 -31.00 32.24
N LEU A 366 -2.52 -30.60 31.02
CA LEU A 366 -3.36 -31.45 30.17
C LEU A 366 -2.63 -32.72 29.71
N TYR A 367 -1.35 -32.60 29.36
CA TYR A 367 -0.51 -33.75 29.00
C TYR A 367 -0.38 -34.72 30.19
N THR A 368 -0.08 -34.21 31.39
CA THR A 368 0.03 -35.05 32.59
C THR A 368 -1.31 -35.72 32.92
N PHE A 369 -2.41 -34.96 32.92
CA PHE A 369 -3.76 -35.48 33.16
C PHE A 369 -4.11 -36.60 32.17
N ARG A 370 -3.82 -36.41 30.87
CA ARG A 370 -4.14 -37.40 29.83
C ARG A 370 -3.37 -38.70 30.03
N ILE A 371 -2.07 -38.63 30.34
CA ILE A 371 -1.26 -39.82 30.63
C ILE A 371 -1.76 -40.52 31.89
N ARG A 372 -1.94 -39.76 32.98
CA ARG A 372 -2.43 -40.26 34.27
C ARG A 372 -3.79 -40.92 34.15
N SER A 373 -4.72 -40.32 33.40
CA SER A 373 -6.08 -40.84 33.22
C SER A 373 -6.13 -42.28 32.66
N ARG A 374 -5.11 -42.67 31.87
CA ARG A 374 -4.98 -44.06 31.38
C ARG A 374 -4.72 -45.04 32.50
N VAL A 375 -3.94 -44.65 33.51
CA VAL A 375 -3.63 -45.48 34.70
C VAL A 375 -4.81 -45.41 35.69
N PHE A 376 -5.36 -44.22 35.94
CA PHE A 376 -6.46 -44.03 36.89
C PHE A 376 -7.75 -44.75 36.50
N ARG A 377 -8.02 -44.95 35.20
CA ARG A 377 -9.17 -45.75 34.76
C ARG A 377 -9.13 -47.17 35.32
N TRP A 378 -7.95 -47.79 35.39
CA TRP A 378 -7.77 -49.13 35.95
C TRP A 378 -7.78 -49.14 37.47
N TYR A 379 -7.34 -48.05 38.12
CA TYR A 379 -7.56 -47.88 39.56
C TYR A 379 -9.05 -47.84 39.92
N ALA A 380 -9.88 -47.18 39.09
CA ALA A 380 -11.32 -47.18 39.30
C ALA A 380 -11.92 -48.59 39.16
N GLU A 381 -11.48 -49.36 38.16
CA GLU A 381 -11.91 -50.75 37.96
C GLU A 381 -11.43 -51.68 39.09
N LEU A 382 -10.20 -51.51 39.57
CA LEU A 382 -9.67 -52.22 40.74
C LEU A 382 -10.49 -51.91 42.01
N ARG A 383 -10.84 -50.64 42.21
CA ARG A 383 -11.65 -50.20 43.36
C ARG A 383 -13.07 -50.74 43.29
N ASP A 384 -13.64 -50.84 42.10
CA ASP A 384 -14.96 -51.45 41.90
C ASP A 384 -14.94 -52.96 42.22
N ILE A 385 -13.88 -53.67 41.83
CA ILE A 385 -13.66 -55.08 42.22
C ILE A 385 -13.53 -55.22 43.74
N GLU A 386 -12.75 -54.35 44.38
CA GLU A 386 -12.59 -54.36 45.85
C GLU A 386 -13.90 -54.04 46.58
N GLN A 387 -14.66 -53.05 46.10
CA GLN A 387 -15.94 -52.68 46.69
C GLN A 387 -17.00 -53.77 46.49
N ARG A 388 -17.03 -54.43 45.33
CA ARG A 388 -17.88 -55.61 45.10
C ARG A 388 -17.54 -56.74 46.08
N HIS A 389 -16.25 -56.98 46.32
CA HIS A 389 -15.79 -57.92 47.36
C HIS A 389 -16.19 -57.51 48.79
N GLU A 390 -16.19 -56.22 49.12
CA GLU A 390 -16.61 -55.75 50.46
C GLU A 390 -18.14 -55.74 50.64
N SER A 391 -18.90 -55.62 49.55
CA SER A 391 -20.38 -55.69 49.57
C SER A 391 -20.94 -57.12 49.58
N LEU A 392 -20.07 -58.12 49.41
CA LEU A 392 -20.39 -59.53 49.57
C LEU A 392 -20.66 -59.83 51.05
N ASN A 393 -21.92 -59.64 51.47
CA ASN A 393 -22.45 -60.31 52.65
C ASN A 393 -22.63 -61.81 52.31
N ASP A 394 -22.38 -62.67 53.30
CA ASP A 394 -22.29 -64.14 53.30
C ASP A 394 -23.35 -64.96 52.50
N ASP A 395 -24.39 -64.33 51.93
CA ASP A 395 -25.55 -64.99 51.32
C ASP A 395 -25.74 -64.75 49.81
N THR A 396 -24.84 -64.05 49.12
CA THR A 396 -24.89 -63.95 47.64
C THR A 396 -23.58 -64.36 47.01
N ALA A 397 -23.51 -65.59 46.52
CA ALA A 397 -22.36 -66.14 45.82
C ALA A 397 -22.14 -65.45 44.45
N THR A 398 -21.48 -64.29 44.47
CA THR A 398 -20.57 -63.99 43.36
C THR A 398 -19.36 -64.89 43.60
N PRO A 399 -19.00 -65.83 42.70
CA PRO A 399 -17.85 -66.69 42.95
C PRO A 399 -16.62 -65.79 43.10
N VAL A 400 -15.90 -65.88 44.22
CA VAL A 400 -14.62 -65.17 44.40
C VAL A 400 -13.67 -65.48 43.22
N GLN A 401 -13.83 -66.66 42.63
CA GLN A 401 -13.20 -67.08 41.38
C GLN A 401 -13.43 -66.12 40.20
N GLU A 402 -14.64 -65.58 40.03
CA GLU A 402 -14.98 -64.64 38.96
C GLU A 402 -14.30 -63.29 39.15
N LEU A 403 -14.15 -62.82 40.40
CA LEU A 403 -13.40 -61.60 40.72
C LEU A 403 -11.90 -61.79 40.48
N ILE A 404 -11.37 -62.98 40.76
CA ILE A 404 -9.97 -63.34 40.46
C ILE A 404 -9.73 -63.37 38.94
N ASP A 405 -10.64 -63.98 38.17
CA ASP A 405 -10.55 -64.01 36.70
C ASP A 405 -10.64 -62.59 36.09
N GLN A 406 -11.46 -61.70 36.69
CA GLN A 406 -11.51 -60.29 36.32
C GLN A 406 -10.19 -59.57 36.63
N LEU A 407 -9.57 -59.83 37.78
CA LEU A 407 -8.24 -59.31 38.14
C LEU A 407 -7.14 -59.81 37.19
N ASP A 408 -7.13 -61.09 36.81
CA ASP A 408 -6.18 -61.66 35.85
C ASP A 408 -6.37 -61.08 34.45
N THR A 409 -7.61 -60.79 34.08
CA THR A 409 -7.92 -60.12 32.83
C THR A 409 -7.47 -58.65 32.86
N MET A 410 -7.64 -57.98 33.99
CA MET A 410 -7.18 -56.61 34.20
C MET A 410 -5.65 -56.53 34.18
N GLU A 411 -4.93 -57.41 34.88
CA GLU A 411 -3.47 -57.46 34.90
C GLU A 411 -2.89 -57.63 33.48
N ARG A 412 -3.43 -58.58 32.70
CA ARG A 412 -3.04 -58.81 31.29
C ARG A 412 -3.30 -57.60 30.39
N LYS A 413 -4.29 -56.76 30.71
CA LYS A 413 -4.56 -55.50 30.00
C LYS A 413 -3.62 -54.39 30.45
N VAL A 414 -3.33 -54.30 31.75
CA VAL A 414 -2.44 -53.30 32.35
C VAL A 414 -0.99 -53.49 31.90
N GLU A 415 -0.51 -54.72 31.74
CA GLU A 415 0.83 -55.00 31.21
C GLU A 415 1.05 -54.52 29.77
N LYS A 416 -0.03 -54.37 29.00
CA LYS A 416 0.03 -53.87 27.62
C LYS A 416 -0.01 -52.35 27.54
N ILE A 417 -0.19 -51.65 28.66
CA ILE A 417 -0.22 -50.19 28.70
C ILE A 417 1.20 -49.65 28.58
N VAL A 418 1.36 -48.77 27.60
CA VAL A 418 2.61 -48.06 27.37
C VAL A 418 2.49 -46.64 27.93
N VAL A 419 3.30 -46.31 28.93
CA VAL A 419 3.45 -44.96 29.48
C VAL A 419 4.89 -44.46 29.28
N PRO A 420 5.11 -43.13 29.14
CA PRO A 420 6.47 -42.58 29.11
C PRO A 420 7.23 -42.86 30.40
N LEU A 421 8.58 -42.90 30.32
CA LEU A 421 9.45 -43.25 31.45
C LEU A 421 9.20 -42.41 32.72
N SER A 422 8.87 -41.13 32.56
CA SER A 422 8.56 -40.21 33.66
C SER A 422 7.29 -40.55 34.45
N TYR A 423 6.46 -41.48 33.96
CA TYR A 423 5.20 -41.90 34.59
C TYR A 423 5.16 -43.41 34.91
N THR A 424 6.29 -44.11 34.76
CA THR A 424 6.34 -45.57 34.98
C THR A 424 6.05 -45.94 36.43
N ASP A 425 6.41 -45.08 37.40
CA ASP A 425 6.17 -45.30 38.82
C ASP A 425 4.67 -45.52 39.14
N GLU A 426 3.78 -44.79 38.47
CA GLU A 426 2.34 -44.91 38.66
C GLU A 426 1.79 -46.24 38.11
N LEU A 427 2.35 -46.72 36.99
CA LEU A 427 2.01 -48.01 36.42
C LEU A 427 2.48 -49.15 37.32
N TYR A 428 3.71 -49.06 37.86
CA TYR A 428 4.23 -50.06 38.81
C TYR A 428 3.44 -50.06 40.13
N ALA A 429 3.07 -48.89 40.64
CA ALA A 429 2.21 -48.79 41.82
C ALA A 429 0.85 -49.46 41.60
N LEU A 430 0.22 -49.27 40.43
CA LEU A 430 -1.04 -49.94 40.09
C LEU A 430 -0.88 -51.46 40.08
N ARG A 431 0.20 -51.99 39.47
CA ARG A 431 0.48 -53.43 39.46
C ARG A 431 0.65 -53.99 40.87
N ASN A 432 1.38 -53.28 41.72
CA ASN A 432 1.56 -53.70 43.10
C ASN A 432 0.22 -53.75 43.85
N ASN A 433 -0.65 -52.76 43.65
CA ASN A 433 -1.98 -52.72 44.25
C ASN A 433 -2.90 -53.84 43.74
N ILE A 434 -2.82 -54.21 42.45
CA ILE A 434 -3.50 -55.40 41.89
C ILE A 434 -3.07 -56.67 42.64
N HIS A 435 -1.77 -56.86 42.87
CA HIS A 435 -1.27 -58.01 43.63
C HIS A 435 -1.72 -58.01 45.09
N LEU A 436 -1.78 -56.84 45.73
CA LEU A 436 -2.28 -56.71 47.10
C LEU A 436 -3.76 -57.12 47.21
N VAL A 437 -4.61 -56.63 46.30
CA VAL A 437 -6.04 -57.00 46.27
C VAL A 437 -6.22 -58.49 45.95
N ARG A 438 -5.46 -59.05 45.00
CA ARG A 438 -5.43 -60.50 44.73
C ARG A 438 -5.12 -61.30 46.00
N LYS A 439 -4.11 -60.86 46.78
CA LYS A 439 -3.74 -61.52 48.04
C LYS A 439 -4.84 -61.41 49.09
N LYS A 440 -5.55 -60.28 49.17
CA LYS A 440 -6.71 -60.09 50.07
C LYS A 440 -7.85 -61.04 49.70
N LEU A 441 -8.17 -61.18 48.41
CA LEU A 441 -9.20 -62.10 47.91
C LEU A 441 -8.87 -63.57 48.19
N LEU A 442 -7.64 -64.01 47.87
CA LEU A 442 -7.21 -65.39 48.10
C LEU A 442 -7.15 -65.79 49.58
N ARG A 443 -6.92 -64.82 50.48
CA ARG A 443 -6.87 -65.05 51.92
C ARG A 443 -8.25 -65.33 52.53
N ASN A 444 -9.33 -64.91 51.88
CA ASN A 444 -10.72 -65.13 52.34
C ASN A 444 -11.37 -66.37 51.68
N VAL A 445 -10.66 -67.07 50.80
CA VAL A 445 -11.12 -68.33 50.15
C VAL A 445 -10.67 -69.58 50.92
N ASN A 446 -9.73 -69.43 51.84
CA ASN A 446 -9.30 -70.44 52.82
C ASN A 446 -9.88 -70.09 54.19
#